data_AF-A0A2E8RI75-F1
#
_entry.id   AF-A0A2E8RI75-F1
#
_cell.length_a   1.000
_cell.length_b   1.000
_cell.length_c   1.000
_cell.angle_alpha   90.00
_cell.angle_beta   90.00
_cell.angle_gamma   90.00
#
_symmetry.space_group_name_H-M   'P 1'
#
loop_
_entity.id
_entity.type
_entity.pdbx_description
1 polymer ?
#
loop_
_entity_poly.entity_id
_entity_poly.type
_entity_poly.pdbx_seq_one_letter_code
_entity_poly.pdbx_strand_id
1 'polypeptide(L)'
;MSGGTDAIEKLSGGGASVGDEIAQVRDKPPLSILSRAVVVEVLNDISLRTAEDLEALKPGLTNPDILEFAPRNSIIARIISMGAEKSGPGDMVCFPFFPSHIQMPLKQGEQVWIFIESPDAPKTIGFWMSRISEPDYVEDVNYTHGERRFDQDVGIPASTSDKDSGEESDSSSEDSGESEDEGYKDEGKKPGPPSFVNGIPDNEAVTTLSEKEGEDPPFDLIYTGSLAGQSFTMEPVPRFTKRPGDLVFQGSNNATIVLGQDRGWTVEERPESAENSNATNPEGEGLRPFSGTIDLIAGRSRFPKVEPDPDAADDKLVDTIPRVIKNTKGLLEVDKNPSVYTKDDIRKDVKENRLDRAFEGDPDFMHDASRVYISMNTDGDKNLALDDVTPGYMVDNHDIKAVDEKPYIIAKSTEIRIVARHTQEDGDRPQETGSIRIIREDEDGEKICAILMTPDGKVLIDAKEIVIGDGRDNQIYLGDQAEEPAVMGDTLADMLATFCDQAGAEVGNQGFPLAQLKAACATLKASLDNFKSTVTKVK
;
A
#
# COMPACT_ATOMS: atom_id res chain seq x y z
N MET A 1 24.70 -22.63 -37.14
CA MET A 1 25.30 -21.96 -35.97
C MET A 1 26.82 -21.93 -36.19
N SER A 2 27.37 -20.80 -36.66
CA SER A 2 28.82 -20.62 -36.77
C SER A 2 29.32 -19.93 -35.51
N GLY A 3 30.20 -20.59 -34.77
CA GLY A 3 30.75 -20.10 -33.51
C GLY A 3 31.49 -18.76 -33.67
N GLY A 4 31.16 -17.82 -32.79
CA GLY A 4 31.98 -16.63 -32.55
C GLY A 4 33.24 -17.05 -31.82
N THR A 5 34.37 -16.99 -32.52
CA THR A 5 35.70 -17.19 -31.93
C THR A 5 36.05 -15.97 -31.09
N ASP A 6 36.52 -16.18 -29.87
CA ASP A 6 37.08 -15.18 -28.97
C ASP A 6 38.14 -14.34 -29.73
N ALA A 7 38.01 -13.01 -29.69
CA ALA A 7 38.84 -12.10 -30.47
C ALA A 7 40.33 -12.25 -30.14
N ILE A 8 40.65 -12.73 -28.93
CA ILE A 8 42.02 -13.02 -28.48
C ILE A 8 42.54 -14.34 -29.08
N GLU A 9 41.68 -15.34 -29.27
CA GLU A 9 42.06 -16.63 -29.85
C GLU A 9 42.21 -16.55 -31.38
N LYS A 10 41.42 -15.69 -32.05
CA LYS A 10 41.46 -15.47 -33.50
C LYS A 10 42.66 -14.65 -33.99
N LEU A 11 43.24 -13.79 -33.13
CA LEU A 11 44.47 -13.05 -33.43
C LEU A 11 45.71 -13.96 -33.62
N SER A 12 45.62 -15.23 -33.23
CA SER A 12 46.70 -16.22 -33.40
C SER A 12 46.66 -16.98 -34.74
N GLY A 13 45.54 -16.92 -35.48
CA GLY A 13 45.33 -17.64 -36.74
C GLY A 13 45.37 -16.70 -37.94
N GLY A 14 46.55 -16.53 -38.53
CA GLY A 14 46.76 -15.60 -39.64
C GLY A 14 45.91 -15.90 -40.88
N GLY A 15 45.38 -14.84 -41.51
CA GLY A 15 44.95 -14.88 -42.90
C GLY A 15 43.56 -14.32 -43.25
N ALA A 16 42.89 -13.53 -42.39
CA ALA A 16 41.68 -12.82 -42.79
C ALA A 16 42.02 -11.42 -43.32
N SER A 17 41.48 -11.08 -44.50
CA SER A 17 41.54 -9.75 -45.08
C SER A 17 40.71 -8.79 -44.22
N VAL A 18 41.30 -7.68 -43.79
CA VAL A 18 40.61 -6.61 -43.02
C VAL A 18 39.32 -6.15 -43.71
N GLY A 19 39.24 -6.22 -45.05
CA GLY A 19 38.04 -5.88 -45.80
C GLY A 19 36.87 -6.85 -45.60
N ASP A 20 37.15 -8.15 -45.44
CA ASP A 20 36.12 -9.17 -45.19
C ASP A 20 35.65 -9.13 -43.74
N GLU A 21 36.53 -8.78 -42.81
CA GLU A 21 36.20 -8.58 -41.40
C GLU A 21 35.32 -7.34 -41.20
N ILE A 22 35.64 -6.21 -41.85
CA ILE A 22 34.80 -5.00 -41.78
C ILE A 22 33.43 -5.25 -42.40
N ALA A 23 33.34 -6.02 -43.50
CA ALA A 23 32.06 -6.40 -44.09
C ALA A 23 31.24 -7.30 -43.13
N GLN A 24 31.86 -8.30 -42.50
CA GLN A 24 31.19 -9.18 -41.53
C GLN A 24 30.78 -8.46 -40.24
N VAL A 25 31.53 -7.46 -39.78
CA VAL A 25 31.15 -6.63 -38.63
C VAL A 25 30.03 -5.66 -38.99
N ARG A 26 30.00 -5.15 -40.23
CA ARG A 26 28.96 -4.22 -40.71
C ARG A 26 27.61 -4.91 -40.94
N ASP A 27 27.61 -6.20 -41.29
CA ASP A 27 26.40 -6.98 -41.57
C ASP A 27 25.86 -7.72 -40.34
N LYS A 28 26.52 -7.62 -39.17
CA LYS A 28 25.98 -8.17 -37.91
C LYS A 28 24.93 -7.21 -37.34
N PRO A 29 23.72 -7.71 -36.99
CA PRO A 29 22.74 -6.89 -36.28
C PRO A 29 23.36 -6.40 -34.95
N PRO A 30 23.03 -5.18 -34.52
CA PRO A 30 23.54 -4.65 -33.26
C PRO A 30 23.17 -5.59 -32.11
N LEU A 31 24.15 -5.93 -31.28
CA LEU A 31 23.92 -6.73 -30.08
C LEU A 31 23.03 -5.94 -29.12
N SER A 32 21.84 -6.47 -28.84
CA SER A 32 20.94 -5.88 -27.86
C SER A 32 21.23 -6.48 -26.49
N ILE A 33 21.78 -5.67 -25.60
CA ILE A 33 22.01 -6.03 -24.19
C ILE A 33 20.72 -5.90 -23.38
N LEU A 34 19.81 -5.03 -23.83
CA LEU A 34 18.49 -4.80 -23.24
C LEU A 34 17.41 -5.37 -24.16
N SER A 35 16.54 -6.19 -23.61
CA SER A 35 15.44 -6.84 -24.34
C SER A 35 14.12 -6.67 -23.59
N ARG A 36 13.03 -6.64 -24.36
CA ARG A 36 11.66 -6.69 -23.84
C ARG A 36 11.20 -8.15 -23.84
N ALA A 37 10.55 -8.57 -22.77
CA ALA A 37 10.04 -9.92 -22.61
C ALA A 37 8.68 -9.95 -21.91
N VAL A 38 7.91 -11.00 -22.15
CA VAL A 38 6.70 -11.32 -21.39
C VAL A 38 7.04 -12.35 -20.32
N VAL A 39 6.52 -12.16 -19.11
CA VAL A 39 6.66 -13.11 -18.01
C VAL A 39 5.76 -14.31 -18.25
N VAL A 40 6.32 -15.51 -18.34
CA VAL A 40 5.57 -16.76 -18.48
C VAL A 40 5.25 -17.35 -17.10
N GLU A 41 6.22 -17.33 -16.19
CA GLU A 41 6.08 -17.86 -14.84
C GLU A 41 6.99 -17.09 -13.86
N VAL A 42 6.52 -16.93 -12.62
CA VAL A 42 7.30 -16.34 -11.53
C VAL A 42 7.80 -17.44 -10.59
N LEU A 43 9.10 -17.45 -10.32
CA LEU A 43 9.77 -18.43 -9.48
C LEU A 43 9.95 -17.82 -8.07
N ASN A 44 8.86 -17.84 -7.28
CA ASN A 44 8.84 -17.33 -5.91
C ASN A 44 9.93 -17.96 -5.04
N ASP A 45 9.95 -19.30 -4.99
CA ASP A 45 11.00 -20.11 -4.40
C ASP A 45 11.01 -21.49 -5.07
N ILE A 46 12.12 -21.85 -5.70
CA ILE A 46 12.29 -23.14 -6.41
C ILE A 46 12.15 -24.33 -5.44
N SER A 47 12.50 -24.16 -4.17
CA SER A 47 12.39 -25.23 -3.18
C SER A 47 10.95 -25.62 -2.84
N LEU A 48 9.97 -24.80 -3.21
CA LEU A 48 8.54 -25.08 -3.05
C LEU A 48 7.95 -25.87 -4.22
N ARG A 49 8.70 -26.07 -5.32
CA ARG A 49 8.27 -26.83 -6.49
C ARG A 49 8.63 -28.30 -6.33
N THR A 50 7.76 -29.19 -6.80
CA THR A 50 8.09 -30.62 -6.85
C THR A 50 9.11 -30.90 -7.96
N ALA A 51 9.80 -32.03 -7.89
CA ALA A 51 10.71 -32.44 -8.97
C ALA A 51 9.97 -32.59 -10.31
N GLU A 52 8.72 -33.06 -10.28
CA GLU A 52 7.88 -33.18 -11.47
C GLU A 52 7.56 -31.82 -12.08
N ASP A 53 7.25 -30.81 -11.26
CA ASP A 53 7.01 -29.44 -11.74
C ASP A 53 8.26 -28.85 -12.40
N LEU A 54 9.44 -29.04 -11.81
CA LEU A 54 10.69 -28.54 -12.36
C LEU A 54 11.04 -29.22 -13.69
N GLU A 55 10.82 -30.53 -13.80
CA GLU A 55 10.99 -31.25 -15.07
C GLU A 55 9.98 -30.81 -16.13
N ALA A 56 8.76 -30.42 -15.74
CA ALA A 56 7.75 -29.90 -16.66
C ALA A 56 8.09 -28.49 -17.20
N LEU A 57 8.87 -27.70 -16.45
CA LEU A 57 9.30 -26.35 -16.85
C LEU A 57 10.56 -26.35 -17.73
N LYS A 58 11.36 -27.43 -17.75
CA LYS A 58 12.60 -27.52 -18.54
C LYS A 58 12.38 -27.50 -20.06
N PRO A 59 11.36 -28.18 -20.63
CA PRO A 59 11.10 -28.17 -22.07
C PRO A 59 10.87 -26.74 -22.57
N GLY A 60 11.60 -26.33 -23.63
CA GLY A 60 11.47 -25.01 -24.23
C GLY A 60 12.36 -23.92 -23.61
N LEU A 61 13.02 -24.20 -22.48
CA LEU A 61 14.01 -23.29 -21.92
C LEU A 61 15.31 -23.31 -22.73
N THR A 62 15.87 -22.13 -22.97
CA THR A 62 17.19 -21.94 -23.59
C THR A 62 18.34 -22.23 -22.60
N ASN A 63 18.07 -22.11 -21.30
CA ASN A 63 19.03 -22.30 -20.22
C ASN A 63 18.46 -23.18 -19.08
N PRO A 64 18.03 -24.42 -19.34
CA PRO A 64 17.35 -25.26 -18.35
C PRO A 64 18.25 -25.61 -17.14
N ASP A 65 19.57 -25.66 -17.33
CA ASP A 65 20.56 -25.99 -16.29
C ASP A 65 20.51 -25.04 -15.08
N ILE A 66 20.07 -23.79 -15.26
CA ILE A 66 20.10 -22.78 -14.18
C ILE A 66 18.80 -22.73 -13.36
N LEU A 67 17.74 -23.42 -13.81
CA LEU A 67 16.43 -23.37 -13.16
C LEU A 67 16.49 -23.82 -11.70
N GLU A 68 17.22 -24.89 -11.41
CA GLU A 68 17.37 -25.46 -10.06
C GLU A 68 18.14 -24.56 -9.10
N PHE A 69 18.90 -23.59 -9.63
CA PHE A 69 19.72 -22.65 -8.87
C PHE A 69 19.13 -21.24 -8.88
N ALA A 70 17.94 -21.05 -9.45
CA ALA A 70 17.36 -19.74 -9.61
C ALA A 70 17.04 -19.13 -8.23
N PRO A 71 17.55 -17.93 -7.91
CA PRO A 71 17.22 -17.25 -6.66
C PRO A 71 15.72 -16.87 -6.63
N ARG A 72 15.21 -16.62 -5.43
CA ARG A 72 13.83 -16.16 -5.23
C ARG A 72 13.53 -14.92 -6.08
N ASN A 73 12.32 -14.86 -6.63
CA ASN A 73 11.88 -13.80 -7.54
C ASN A 73 12.58 -13.84 -8.91
N SER A 74 13.09 -15.00 -9.33
CA SER A 74 13.47 -15.22 -10.74
C SER A 74 12.21 -15.43 -11.58
N ILE A 75 12.33 -15.34 -12.90
CA ILE A 75 11.22 -15.55 -13.83
C ILE A 75 11.61 -16.50 -14.96
N ILE A 76 10.62 -17.13 -15.55
CA ILE A 76 10.71 -17.65 -16.91
C ILE A 76 10.09 -16.59 -17.82
N ALA A 77 10.85 -16.12 -18.80
CA ALA A 77 10.43 -15.03 -19.68
C ALA A 77 10.58 -15.41 -21.15
N ARG A 78 9.65 -14.92 -21.97
CA ARG A 78 9.68 -15.04 -23.42
C ARG A 78 10.13 -13.72 -24.02
N ILE A 79 11.27 -13.70 -24.72
CA ILE A 79 11.79 -12.49 -25.37
C ILE A 79 10.92 -12.15 -26.58
N ILE A 80 10.41 -10.92 -26.63
CA ILE A 80 9.54 -10.43 -27.71
C ILE A 80 10.19 -9.32 -28.54
N SER A 81 11.32 -8.77 -28.10
CA SER A 81 12.03 -7.72 -28.86
C SER A 81 12.54 -8.21 -30.22
N MET A 82 12.47 -7.35 -31.23
CA MET A 82 13.00 -7.59 -32.60
C MET A 82 12.38 -8.81 -33.30
N GLY A 83 11.15 -9.19 -32.93
CA GLY A 83 10.51 -10.39 -33.48
C GLY A 83 11.24 -11.68 -33.12
N ALA A 84 12.01 -11.71 -32.02
CA ALA A 84 12.79 -12.87 -31.59
C ALA A 84 11.93 -14.15 -31.46
N GLU A 85 10.65 -14.01 -31.11
CA GLU A 85 9.67 -15.11 -31.10
C GLU A 85 9.54 -15.84 -32.44
N LYS A 86 9.71 -15.14 -33.57
CA LYS A 86 9.61 -15.70 -34.94
C LYS A 86 10.73 -16.70 -35.24
N SER A 87 11.83 -16.64 -34.49
CA SER A 87 12.97 -17.56 -34.56
C SER A 87 12.74 -18.87 -33.79
N GLY A 88 11.64 -18.95 -33.03
CA GLY A 88 11.27 -20.04 -32.13
C GLY A 88 11.16 -19.54 -30.67
N PRO A 89 10.18 -20.05 -29.88
CA PRO A 89 10.00 -19.65 -28.49
C PRO A 89 11.06 -20.34 -27.63
N GLY A 90 12.21 -19.67 -27.48
CA GLY A 90 13.16 -20.00 -26.44
C GLY A 90 12.81 -19.22 -25.19
N ASP A 91 11.99 -19.79 -24.31
CA ASP A 91 11.78 -19.21 -22.99
C ASP A 91 13.12 -19.24 -22.23
N MET A 92 13.35 -18.30 -21.32
CA MET A 92 14.59 -18.25 -20.55
C MET A 92 14.36 -17.95 -19.09
N VAL A 93 15.14 -18.63 -18.25
CA VAL A 93 15.24 -18.29 -16.84
C VAL A 93 16.03 -17.01 -16.71
N CYS A 94 15.45 -16.03 -16.01
CA CYS A 94 16.06 -14.74 -15.73
C CYS A 94 16.06 -14.49 -14.23
N PHE A 95 17.22 -14.09 -13.71
CA PHE A 95 17.40 -13.75 -12.30
C PHE A 95 16.95 -12.31 -12.03
N PRO A 96 16.59 -11.94 -10.80
CA PRO A 96 16.35 -10.54 -10.46
C PRO A 96 17.65 -9.75 -10.62
N PHE A 97 17.55 -8.56 -11.24
CA PHE A 97 18.67 -7.64 -11.40
C PHE A 97 19.13 -7.08 -10.05
N PHE A 98 18.18 -6.79 -9.16
CA PHE A 98 18.49 -6.35 -7.81
C PHE A 98 18.76 -7.54 -6.88
N PRO A 99 19.64 -7.36 -5.88
CA PRO A 99 19.87 -8.37 -4.84
C PRO A 99 18.58 -8.74 -4.10
N SER A 100 18.59 -9.88 -3.40
CA SER A 100 17.44 -10.41 -2.65
C SER A 100 16.85 -9.47 -1.59
N HIS A 101 17.52 -8.36 -1.26
CA HIS A 101 17.03 -7.30 -0.39
C HIS A 101 15.99 -6.38 -1.04
N ILE A 102 15.88 -6.39 -2.37
CA ILE A 102 14.91 -5.61 -3.15
C ILE A 102 14.23 -6.55 -4.14
N GLN A 103 12.98 -6.93 -3.84
CA GLN A 103 12.17 -7.80 -4.70
C GLN A 103 11.00 -7.00 -5.23
N MET A 104 11.04 -6.68 -6.53
CA MET A 104 9.97 -5.94 -7.18
C MET A 104 8.76 -6.84 -7.43
N PRO A 105 7.52 -6.34 -7.28
CA PRO A 105 6.31 -7.11 -7.59
C PRO A 105 6.19 -7.34 -9.10
N LEU A 106 5.79 -8.54 -9.49
CA LEU A 106 5.64 -8.94 -10.88
C LEU A 106 4.66 -10.11 -11.00
N LYS A 107 3.88 -10.15 -12.08
CA LYS A 107 2.94 -11.24 -12.41
C LYS A 107 3.21 -11.80 -13.81
N GLN A 108 2.71 -13.01 -14.04
CA GLN A 108 2.65 -13.60 -15.38
C GLN A 108 1.88 -12.71 -16.35
N GLY A 109 2.26 -12.71 -17.61
CA GLY A 109 1.65 -11.88 -18.66
C GLY A 109 2.13 -10.42 -18.67
N GLU A 110 2.73 -9.91 -17.59
CA GLU A 110 3.32 -8.57 -17.60
C GLU A 110 4.59 -8.51 -18.46
N GLN A 111 4.88 -7.35 -19.04
CA GLN A 111 6.10 -7.13 -19.81
C GLN A 111 7.22 -6.56 -18.94
N VAL A 112 8.45 -7.04 -19.14
CA VAL A 112 9.63 -6.64 -18.36
C VAL A 112 10.83 -6.29 -19.22
N TRP A 113 11.73 -5.51 -18.63
CA TRP A 113 13.09 -5.32 -19.15
C TRP A 113 14.01 -6.43 -18.68
N ILE A 114 14.73 -7.04 -19.63
CA ILE A 114 15.74 -8.08 -19.37
C ILE A 114 17.09 -7.61 -19.90
N PHE A 115 18.12 -7.75 -19.06
CA PHE A 115 19.51 -7.53 -19.40
C PHE A 115 20.20 -8.86 -19.66
N ILE A 116 20.89 -8.97 -20.78
CA ILE A 116 21.64 -10.16 -21.16
C ILE A 116 23.13 -9.83 -21.08
N GLU A 117 23.85 -10.42 -20.13
CA GLU A 117 25.25 -10.09 -19.84
C GLU A 117 26.19 -10.38 -21.02
N SER A 118 25.96 -11.49 -21.73
CA SER A 118 26.77 -11.91 -22.86
C SER A 118 25.88 -12.57 -23.91
N PRO A 119 25.26 -11.78 -24.81
CA PRO A 119 24.33 -12.30 -25.81
C PRO A 119 25.00 -13.32 -26.76
N ASP A 120 26.32 -13.24 -26.94
CA ASP A 120 27.10 -14.16 -27.77
C ASP A 120 27.61 -15.42 -27.03
N ALA A 121 27.40 -15.52 -25.71
CA ALA A 121 27.86 -16.67 -24.94
C ALA A 121 26.90 -17.87 -25.09
N PRO A 122 27.42 -19.11 -25.14
CA PRO A 122 26.60 -20.31 -25.26
C PRO A 122 25.73 -20.61 -24.03
N LYS A 123 26.04 -20.00 -22.88
CA LYS A 123 25.20 -20.01 -21.68
C LYS A 123 24.81 -18.58 -21.33
N THR A 124 23.62 -18.18 -21.78
CA THR A 124 23.09 -16.86 -21.55
C THR A 124 22.32 -16.82 -20.23
N ILE A 125 22.73 -15.93 -19.32
CA ILE A 125 21.96 -15.60 -18.12
C ILE A 125 21.28 -14.25 -18.38
N GLY A 126 19.96 -14.22 -18.22
CA GLY A 126 19.18 -12.99 -18.23
C GLY A 126 18.99 -12.44 -16.82
N PHE A 127 18.94 -11.12 -16.68
CA PHE A 127 18.59 -10.42 -15.46
C PHE A 127 17.39 -9.52 -15.71
N TRP A 128 16.26 -9.77 -15.06
CA TRP A 128 15.08 -8.92 -15.19
C TRP A 128 15.13 -7.77 -14.19
N MET A 129 14.80 -6.55 -14.62
CA MET A 129 14.96 -5.35 -13.79
C MET A 129 13.64 -4.84 -13.21
N SER A 130 12.67 -4.56 -14.07
CA SER A 130 11.36 -4.06 -13.68
C SER A 130 10.33 -4.38 -14.76
N ARG A 131 9.06 -4.28 -14.39
CA ARG A 131 7.97 -4.13 -15.35
C ARG A 131 8.22 -2.90 -16.24
N ILE A 132 7.78 -2.99 -17.47
CA ILE A 132 7.78 -1.87 -18.42
C ILE A 132 6.61 -0.95 -18.09
N SER A 133 6.89 0.35 -18.00
CA SER A 133 5.83 1.34 -17.83
C SER A 133 5.06 1.53 -19.13
N GLU A 134 3.74 1.49 -19.04
CA GLU A 134 2.81 1.68 -20.16
C GLU A 134 2.15 3.06 -20.10
N PRO A 135 1.42 3.48 -21.16
CA PRO A 135 0.60 4.69 -21.11
C PRO A 135 -0.42 4.66 -19.96
N ASP A 136 -0.86 5.84 -19.51
CA ASP A 136 -1.76 6.01 -18.34
C ASP A 136 -3.09 5.24 -18.44
N TYR A 137 -3.60 5.03 -19.65
CA TYR A 137 -4.82 4.28 -19.93
C TYR A 137 -4.64 2.74 -19.91
N VAL A 138 -3.40 2.25 -19.78
CA VAL A 138 -3.04 0.82 -19.70
C VAL A 138 -2.41 0.47 -18.35
N GLU A 139 -1.50 1.34 -17.90
CA GLU A 139 -0.68 1.20 -16.71
C GLU A 139 -1.51 1.02 -15.44
N ASP A 140 -1.17 -0.01 -14.66
CA ASP A 140 -1.89 -0.38 -13.45
C ASP A 140 -0.92 -0.82 -12.35
N VAL A 141 -1.15 -0.32 -11.14
CA VAL A 141 -0.34 -0.67 -9.97
C VAL A 141 -0.50 -2.15 -9.61
N ASN A 142 -1.71 -2.69 -9.74
CA ASN A 142 -1.99 -4.08 -9.41
C ASN A 142 -1.48 -5.05 -10.50
N TYR A 143 -1.94 -4.87 -11.73
CA TYR A 143 -1.62 -5.75 -12.87
C TYR A 143 -1.75 -5.04 -14.22
N THR A 144 -0.66 -4.96 -14.98
CA THR A 144 -0.64 -4.29 -16.28
C THR A 144 -0.64 -5.29 -17.44
N HIS A 145 -1.70 -5.27 -18.25
CA HIS A 145 -1.74 -5.97 -19.53
C HIS A 145 -1.33 -5.01 -20.67
N GLY A 146 -0.04 -4.98 -20.99
CA GLY A 146 0.53 -4.02 -21.96
C GLY A 146 -0.12 -4.05 -23.35
N GLU A 147 -0.68 -5.19 -23.76
CA GLU A 147 -1.32 -5.35 -25.07
C GLU A 147 -2.57 -4.49 -25.26
N ARG A 148 -3.15 -3.97 -24.17
CA ARG A 148 -4.32 -3.06 -24.26
C ARG A 148 -4.02 -1.80 -25.05
N ARG A 149 -2.76 -1.41 -25.22
CA ARG A 149 -2.37 -0.30 -26.09
C ARG A 149 -2.70 -0.54 -27.58
N PHE A 150 -2.83 -1.80 -27.97
CA PHE A 150 -3.20 -2.21 -29.34
C PHE A 150 -4.68 -2.52 -29.48
N ASP A 151 -5.44 -2.48 -28.37
CA ASP A 151 -6.86 -2.76 -28.40
C ASP A 151 -7.60 -1.62 -29.10
N GLN A 152 -7.98 -1.88 -30.35
CA GLN A 152 -8.72 -0.92 -31.16
C GLN A 152 -10.11 -0.63 -30.55
N ASP A 153 -10.69 -1.57 -29.78
CA ASP A 153 -12.01 -1.40 -29.13
C ASP A 153 -11.96 -0.57 -27.83
N VAL A 154 -10.75 -0.29 -27.31
CA VAL A 154 -10.56 0.53 -26.10
C VAL A 154 -10.59 2.02 -26.41
N GLY A 155 -10.47 2.44 -27.67
CA GLY A 155 -10.45 3.85 -28.07
C GLY A 155 -9.19 4.57 -27.55
N ILE A 156 -8.45 5.22 -28.44
CA ILE A 156 -7.34 6.09 -28.02
C ILE A 156 -7.95 7.47 -27.71
N PRO A 157 -7.63 8.10 -26.57
CA PRO A 157 -8.08 9.46 -26.27
C PRO A 157 -7.68 10.40 -27.41
N ALA A 158 -8.60 11.27 -27.87
CA ALA A 158 -8.31 12.21 -28.94
C ALA A 158 -7.09 13.07 -28.59
N SER A 159 -6.09 13.10 -29.48
CA SER A 159 -4.91 13.93 -29.34
C SER A 159 -5.30 15.40 -29.23
N THR A 160 -4.60 16.15 -28.37
CA THR A 160 -4.76 17.60 -28.25
C THR A 160 -4.30 18.37 -29.49
N SER A 161 -3.65 17.70 -30.47
CA SER A 161 -3.30 18.29 -31.76
C SER A 161 -4.50 18.55 -32.68
N ASP A 162 -5.62 17.86 -32.48
CA ASP A 162 -6.72 17.88 -33.47
C ASP A 162 -7.72 19.03 -33.23
N LYS A 163 -7.42 19.93 -32.29
CA LYS A 163 -8.29 21.05 -31.93
C LYS A 163 -7.83 22.42 -32.45
N ASP A 164 -6.75 22.48 -33.22
CA ASP A 164 -6.25 23.76 -33.75
C ASP A 164 -5.85 23.67 -35.23
N SER A 165 -6.83 23.42 -36.10
CA SER A 165 -6.73 23.81 -37.51
C SER A 165 -8.10 24.19 -38.06
N GLY A 166 -8.70 25.22 -37.46
CA GLY A 166 -9.71 26.03 -38.12
C GLY A 166 -9.03 27.08 -38.98
N GLU A 167 -8.43 26.69 -40.12
CA GLU A 167 -8.11 27.63 -41.20
C GLU A 167 -8.05 26.89 -42.54
N GLU A 168 -8.96 27.27 -43.44
CA GLU A 168 -8.95 26.88 -44.84
C GLU A 168 -7.61 27.30 -45.47
N SER A 169 -6.81 26.34 -45.95
CA SER A 169 -5.83 26.62 -46.99
C SER A 169 -5.82 25.51 -48.03
N ASP A 170 -6.18 25.94 -49.23
CA ASP A 170 -6.23 25.19 -50.47
C ASP A 170 -4.82 25.18 -51.08
N SER A 171 -4.11 24.04 -51.04
CA SER A 171 -3.00 23.81 -51.97
C SER A 171 -2.66 22.32 -52.11
N SER A 172 -2.62 21.90 -53.36
CA SER A 172 -2.24 20.57 -53.86
C SER A 172 -0.74 20.28 -53.75
N SER A 173 -0.39 19.08 -53.26
CA SER A 173 0.76 18.30 -53.75
C SER A 173 0.71 16.86 -53.23
N GLU A 174 1.03 15.93 -54.13
CA GLU A 174 1.02 14.48 -53.97
C GLU A 174 2.17 13.95 -53.10
N ASP A 175 1.90 12.78 -52.50
CA ASP A 175 2.82 11.66 -52.26
C ASP A 175 3.83 11.71 -51.08
N SER A 176 3.37 11.23 -49.93
CA SER A 176 4.08 10.21 -49.14
C SER A 176 3.13 9.60 -48.11
N GLY A 177 2.92 8.28 -48.16
CA GLY A 177 1.98 7.55 -47.32
C GLY A 177 2.29 7.67 -45.82
N GLU A 178 1.50 8.47 -45.13
CA GLU A 178 1.32 8.43 -43.69
C GLU A 178 0.07 7.59 -43.41
N SER A 179 0.20 6.59 -42.53
CA SER A 179 -0.93 5.84 -42.01
C SER A 179 -1.83 6.80 -41.25
N GLU A 180 -3.01 7.06 -41.81
CA GLU A 180 -4.12 7.72 -41.12
C GLU A 180 -4.49 6.87 -39.90
N ASP A 181 -3.98 7.27 -38.73
CA ASP A 181 -4.49 6.82 -37.44
C ASP A 181 -5.85 7.51 -37.22
N GLU A 182 -6.85 7.07 -37.98
CA GLU A 182 -8.24 7.51 -37.80
C GLU A 182 -8.76 6.92 -36.49
N GLY A 183 -8.51 7.63 -35.39
CA GLY A 183 -9.24 7.42 -34.14
C GLY A 183 -10.74 7.31 -34.44
N TYR A 184 -11.31 6.18 -34.06
CA TYR A 184 -12.68 5.73 -34.33
C TYR A 184 -13.72 6.86 -34.49
N LYS A 185 -14.03 7.21 -35.74
CA LYS A 185 -15.18 8.04 -36.15
C LYS A 185 -16.47 7.22 -36.34
N ASP A 186 -16.58 6.03 -35.76
CA ASP A 186 -17.82 5.26 -35.86
C ASP A 186 -18.76 5.68 -34.72
N GLU A 187 -19.52 6.76 -34.94
CA GLU A 187 -20.50 7.36 -34.03
C GLU A 187 -21.60 6.40 -33.55
N GLY A 188 -21.54 5.10 -33.87
CA GLY A 188 -22.47 4.05 -33.43
C GLY A 188 -21.91 3.05 -32.40
N LYS A 189 -20.60 2.82 -32.31
CA LYS A 189 -20.04 1.79 -31.42
C LYS A 189 -19.83 2.31 -30.00
N LYS A 190 -20.18 1.51 -28.99
CA LYS A 190 -19.78 1.74 -27.60
C LYS A 190 -18.46 1.01 -27.37
N PRO A 191 -17.44 1.64 -26.76
CA PRO A 191 -16.22 0.93 -26.39
C PRO A 191 -16.57 -0.28 -25.51
N GLY A 192 -15.83 -1.38 -25.70
CA GLY A 192 -15.98 -2.57 -24.87
C GLY A 192 -15.43 -2.36 -23.45
N PRO A 193 -15.69 -3.29 -22.51
CA PRO A 193 -14.93 -3.33 -21.27
C PRO A 193 -13.44 -3.62 -21.56
N PRO A 194 -12.51 -3.25 -20.66
CA PRO A 194 -11.08 -3.51 -20.85
C PRO A 194 -10.82 -4.98 -21.16
N SER A 195 -10.17 -5.25 -22.28
CA SER A 195 -9.93 -6.61 -22.76
C SER A 195 -8.53 -7.12 -22.43
N PHE A 196 -8.29 -8.41 -22.68
CA PHE A 196 -6.97 -9.03 -22.60
C PHE A 196 -6.59 -9.48 -24.02
N VAL A 197 -6.15 -8.52 -24.83
CA VAL A 197 -5.68 -8.78 -26.21
C VAL A 197 -4.59 -9.84 -26.19
N ASN A 198 -4.72 -10.87 -27.01
CA ASN A 198 -3.86 -12.05 -27.03
C ASN A 198 -2.67 -11.89 -27.99
N GLY A 199 -2.08 -10.70 -28.02
CA GLY A 199 -1.02 -10.35 -28.98
C GLY A 199 -1.57 -9.78 -30.28
N ILE A 200 -0.72 -9.72 -31.31
CA ILE A 200 -1.10 -9.24 -32.65
C ILE A 200 -0.72 -10.28 -33.72
N PRO A 201 -1.28 -10.20 -34.94
CA PRO A 201 -0.93 -11.11 -36.02
C PRO A 201 0.58 -11.23 -36.25
N ASP A 202 1.05 -12.45 -36.54
CA ASP A 202 2.48 -12.82 -36.61
C ASP A 202 3.30 -11.96 -37.59
N ASN A 203 2.69 -11.44 -38.65
CA ASN A 203 3.35 -10.52 -39.59
C ASN A 203 3.73 -9.17 -38.95
N GLU A 204 3.08 -8.76 -37.86
CA GLU A 204 3.18 -7.43 -37.25
C GLU A 204 3.77 -7.43 -35.84
N ALA A 205 3.86 -8.60 -35.17
CA ALA A 205 4.43 -8.76 -33.83
C ALA A 205 5.94 -8.42 -33.79
N VAL A 206 6.28 -7.20 -33.33
CA VAL A 206 7.68 -6.75 -33.11
C VAL A 206 8.01 -6.58 -31.62
N THR A 207 6.99 -6.31 -30.79
CA THR A 207 7.14 -6.01 -29.35
C THR A 207 6.03 -6.63 -28.49
N THR A 208 5.45 -7.73 -28.97
CA THR A 208 4.36 -8.48 -28.35
C THR A 208 4.45 -9.94 -28.80
N LEU A 209 3.61 -10.81 -28.22
CA LEU A 209 3.43 -12.18 -28.66
C LEU A 209 2.63 -12.24 -29.97
N SER A 210 3.00 -13.18 -30.83
CA SER A 210 2.27 -13.46 -32.07
C SER A 210 1.02 -14.29 -31.80
N GLU A 211 -0.14 -13.82 -32.26
CA GLU A 211 -1.34 -14.66 -32.34
C GLU A 211 -1.32 -15.42 -33.68
N LYS A 212 -1.42 -16.75 -33.61
CA LYS A 212 -1.42 -17.63 -34.78
C LYS A 212 -2.75 -18.34 -34.93
N GLU A 213 -3.29 -18.30 -36.14
CA GLU A 213 -4.56 -18.94 -36.46
C GLU A 213 -4.48 -20.46 -36.22
N GLY A 214 -5.37 -20.97 -35.36
CA GLY A 214 -5.44 -22.39 -35.01
C GLY A 214 -4.54 -22.83 -33.84
N GLU A 215 -3.79 -21.92 -33.23
CA GLU A 215 -3.09 -22.15 -31.97
C GLU A 215 -3.87 -21.54 -30.79
N ASP A 216 -3.61 -22.03 -29.58
CA ASP A 216 -4.23 -21.47 -28.38
C ASP A 216 -3.70 -20.05 -28.11
N PRO A 217 -4.55 -19.10 -27.65
CA PRO A 217 -4.14 -17.72 -27.48
C PRO A 217 -3.00 -17.58 -26.44
N PRO A 218 -1.90 -16.89 -26.77
CA PRO A 218 -0.65 -17.01 -26.02
C PRO A 218 -0.73 -16.43 -24.60
N PHE A 219 -1.43 -15.30 -24.40
CA PHE A 219 -1.57 -14.73 -23.06
C PHE A 219 -2.55 -15.52 -22.19
N ASP A 220 -3.59 -16.12 -22.77
CA ASP A 220 -4.49 -17.02 -22.04
C ASP A 220 -3.78 -18.30 -21.59
N LEU A 221 -2.88 -18.86 -22.42
CA LEU A 221 -2.01 -19.97 -22.01
C LEU A 221 -1.11 -19.58 -20.83
N ILE A 222 -0.47 -18.41 -20.88
CA ILE A 222 0.38 -17.92 -19.79
C ILE A 222 -0.45 -17.73 -18.51
N TYR A 223 -1.61 -17.08 -18.63
CA TYR A 223 -2.47 -16.78 -17.50
C TYR A 223 -3.00 -18.06 -16.83
N THR A 224 -3.38 -19.07 -17.61
CA THR A 224 -3.94 -20.33 -17.09
C THR A 224 -2.87 -21.34 -16.68
N GLY A 225 -1.70 -21.31 -17.30
CA GLY A 225 -0.59 -22.23 -17.07
C GLY A 225 0.37 -21.84 -15.94
N SER A 226 0.41 -20.56 -15.54
CA SER A 226 1.27 -20.11 -14.43
C SER A 226 0.72 -20.56 -13.08
N LEU A 227 1.55 -21.25 -12.29
CA LEU A 227 1.21 -21.63 -10.92
C LEU A 227 1.36 -20.45 -9.97
N ALA A 228 2.36 -19.59 -10.18
CA ALA A 228 2.52 -18.38 -9.35
C ALA A 228 1.35 -17.41 -9.55
N GLY A 229 0.78 -17.39 -10.76
CA GLY A 229 -0.40 -16.61 -11.10
C GLY A 229 -1.64 -16.91 -10.27
N GLN A 230 -1.73 -18.12 -9.71
CA GLN A 230 -2.82 -18.53 -8.82
C GLN A 230 -2.68 -17.96 -7.40
N SER A 231 -1.49 -17.43 -7.06
CA SER A 231 -1.19 -16.85 -5.74
C SER A 231 -1.39 -15.33 -5.69
N PHE A 232 -2.00 -14.76 -6.73
CA PHE A 232 -2.25 -13.33 -6.88
C PHE A 232 -3.75 -13.07 -7.08
N THR A 233 -4.22 -11.90 -6.66
CA THR A 233 -5.61 -11.48 -6.85
C THR A 233 -5.62 -10.11 -7.52
N MET A 234 -6.36 -10.02 -8.64
CA MET A 234 -6.61 -8.74 -9.29
C MET A 234 -7.58 -7.93 -8.42
N GLU A 235 -7.19 -6.71 -8.09
CA GLU A 235 -8.03 -5.78 -7.33
C GLU A 235 -7.81 -4.33 -7.79
N PRO A 236 -8.81 -3.45 -7.67
CA PRO A 236 -8.63 -2.02 -7.94
C PRO A 236 -7.68 -1.40 -6.92
N VAL A 237 -6.53 -0.89 -7.39
CA VAL A 237 -5.56 -0.16 -6.56
C VAL A 237 -5.52 1.30 -7.00
N PRO A 238 -5.89 2.25 -6.12
CA PRO A 238 -5.88 3.66 -6.47
C PRO A 238 -4.50 4.16 -6.88
N ARG A 239 -4.46 4.99 -7.92
CA ARG A 239 -3.25 5.64 -8.45
C ARG A 239 -2.78 6.72 -7.48
N PHE A 240 -1.50 6.70 -7.11
CA PHE A 240 -0.94 7.69 -6.20
C PHE A 240 -0.27 8.83 -6.98
N THR A 241 -0.70 10.06 -6.74
CA THR A 241 -0.04 11.25 -7.29
C THR A 241 1.11 11.68 -6.39
N LYS A 242 2.36 11.46 -6.83
CA LYS A 242 3.56 11.86 -6.09
C LYS A 242 3.93 13.33 -6.31
N ARG A 243 4.49 13.99 -5.29
CA ARG A 243 5.18 15.28 -5.47
C ARG A 243 6.61 15.04 -5.99
N PRO A 244 7.26 16.03 -6.64
CA PRO A 244 8.63 15.88 -7.13
C PRO A 244 9.66 15.45 -6.06
N GLY A 245 9.48 15.91 -4.82
CA GLY A 245 10.36 15.58 -3.70
C GLY A 245 10.06 14.25 -2.99
N ASP A 246 8.96 13.58 -3.32
CA ASP A 246 8.55 12.36 -2.63
C ASP A 246 9.34 11.14 -3.14
N LEU A 247 9.75 10.27 -2.22
CA LEU A 247 10.14 8.89 -2.50
C LEU A 247 9.01 7.96 -2.09
N VAL A 248 8.52 7.15 -3.05
CA VAL A 248 7.33 6.32 -2.88
C VAL A 248 7.69 4.86 -3.14
N PHE A 249 7.32 3.99 -2.19
CA PHE A 249 7.31 2.55 -2.38
C PHE A 249 5.86 2.08 -2.32
N GLN A 250 5.30 1.73 -3.48
CA GLN A 250 3.92 1.26 -3.60
C GLN A 250 3.92 -0.22 -3.99
N GLY A 251 3.25 -1.04 -3.19
CA GLY A 251 2.97 -2.43 -3.51
C GLY A 251 1.73 -2.57 -4.38
N SER A 252 1.57 -3.74 -5.00
CA SER A 252 0.43 -4.03 -5.88
C SER A 252 -0.89 -4.32 -5.15
N ASN A 253 -0.90 -4.29 -3.82
CA ASN A 253 -2.05 -4.66 -2.98
C ASN A 253 -2.45 -3.49 -2.06
N ASN A 254 -2.54 -2.29 -2.64
CA ASN A 254 -2.94 -1.04 -1.97
C ASN A 254 -2.21 -0.74 -0.64
N ALA A 255 -0.89 -0.97 -0.61
CA ALA A 255 -0.01 -0.63 0.51
C ALA A 255 1.11 0.29 0.01
N THR A 256 1.38 1.37 0.73
CA THR A 256 2.33 2.41 0.30
C THR A 256 3.13 2.97 1.46
N ILE A 257 4.41 3.27 1.20
CA ILE A 257 5.30 4.07 2.03
C ILE A 257 5.67 5.32 1.26
N VAL A 258 5.44 6.48 1.85
CA VAL A 258 5.84 7.78 1.28
C VAL A 258 6.81 8.45 2.23
N LEU A 259 7.99 8.80 1.72
CA LEU A 259 8.95 9.68 2.37
C LEU A 259 8.89 11.02 1.66
N GLY A 260 8.29 12.01 2.32
CA GLY A 260 7.97 13.29 1.69
C GLY A 260 7.70 14.39 2.70
N GLN A 261 6.66 15.18 2.44
CA GLN A 261 6.22 16.28 3.28
C GLN A 261 4.77 16.08 3.73
N ASP A 262 4.37 16.85 4.74
CA ASP A 262 3.00 16.85 5.26
C ASP A 262 1.97 17.08 4.13
N ARG A 263 0.99 16.17 4.05
CA ARG A 263 -0.12 16.19 3.08
C ARG A 263 -1.24 15.25 3.48
N GLY A 264 -2.42 15.51 2.95
CA GLY A 264 -3.57 14.63 3.03
C GLY A 264 -4.86 15.42 3.11
N TRP A 265 -5.96 14.78 2.76
CA TRP A 265 -7.29 15.36 2.97
C TRP A 265 -7.67 15.24 4.45
N THR A 266 -8.19 16.33 5.01
CA THR A 266 -8.59 16.44 6.41
C THR A 266 -10.11 16.22 6.54
N VAL A 267 -10.70 16.49 7.71
CA VAL A 267 -12.16 16.54 7.85
C VAL A 267 -12.75 17.79 7.21
N GLU A 268 -12.04 18.91 7.25
CA GLU A 268 -12.50 20.22 6.76
C GLU A 268 -12.30 20.35 5.25
N GLU A 269 -11.20 19.77 4.75
CA GLU A 269 -10.82 19.78 3.35
C GLU A 269 -11.08 18.40 2.76
N ARG A 270 -12.33 18.14 2.35
CA ARG A 270 -12.72 16.90 1.67
C ARG A 270 -12.51 17.03 0.15
N PRO A 271 -12.11 15.95 -0.54
CA PRO A 271 -11.84 16.01 -1.98
C PRO A 271 -13.10 16.00 -2.86
N GLU A 272 -14.30 15.84 -2.31
CA GLU A 272 -15.55 15.78 -3.09
C GLU A 272 -15.77 17.03 -3.96
N SER A 273 -15.24 18.18 -3.54
CA SER A 273 -15.25 19.44 -4.31
C SER A 273 -13.88 19.81 -4.90
N ALA A 274 -12.87 18.94 -4.78
CA ALA A 274 -11.53 19.24 -5.25
C ALA A 274 -11.41 18.98 -6.76
N GLU A 275 -10.91 19.96 -7.51
CA GLU A 275 -10.58 19.78 -8.93
C GLU A 275 -9.20 19.16 -9.13
N ASN A 276 -8.39 19.09 -8.06
CA ASN A 276 -6.97 18.76 -8.11
C ASN A 276 -6.57 17.79 -6.99
N SER A 277 -5.48 17.07 -7.22
CA SER A 277 -4.81 16.28 -6.17
C SER A 277 -4.24 17.19 -5.08
N ASN A 278 -4.21 16.73 -3.83
CA ASN A 278 -3.46 17.39 -2.77
C ASN A 278 -1.92 17.35 -2.99
N ALA A 279 -1.45 16.68 -4.04
CA ALA A 279 -0.08 16.79 -4.54
C ALA A 279 0.19 18.10 -5.30
N THR A 280 -0.83 18.71 -5.91
CA THR A 280 -0.68 19.85 -6.82
C THR A 280 -1.15 21.18 -6.23
N ASN A 281 -1.51 21.24 -4.93
CA ASN A 281 -1.94 22.46 -4.25
C ASN A 281 -1.03 23.66 -4.61
N PRO A 282 -1.54 24.61 -5.41
CA PRO A 282 -0.75 25.71 -5.92
C PRO A 282 -0.57 26.75 -4.83
N GLU A 283 0.68 27.13 -4.56
CA GLU A 283 1.11 28.28 -3.75
C GLU A 283 0.60 28.36 -2.29
N GLY A 284 1.50 28.09 -1.34
CA GLY A 284 1.41 28.59 0.04
C GLY A 284 0.60 27.74 1.03
N GLU A 285 -0.50 27.10 0.62
CA GLU A 285 -1.42 26.45 1.57
C GLU A 285 -1.17 24.93 1.76
N GLY A 286 -0.42 24.27 0.86
CA GLY A 286 -0.16 22.81 0.94
C GLY A 286 1.31 22.40 1.15
N LEU A 287 2.25 23.35 1.09
CA LEU A 287 3.69 23.09 1.24
C LEU A 287 4.19 23.72 2.53
N ARG A 288 4.09 22.95 3.60
CA ARG A 288 4.60 23.35 4.91
C ARG A 288 6.13 23.22 4.93
N PRO A 289 6.91 24.28 5.22
CA PRO A 289 8.35 24.14 5.38
C PRO A 289 8.67 23.29 6.62
N PHE A 290 9.80 22.58 6.59
CA PHE A 290 10.27 21.73 7.71
C PHE A 290 9.26 20.64 8.15
N SER A 291 8.45 20.16 7.21
CA SER A 291 7.40 19.16 7.45
C SER A 291 7.77 17.75 6.96
N GLY A 292 9.06 17.39 7.06
CA GLY A 292 9.53 16.06 6.67
C GLY A 292 8.66 14.98 7.31
N THR A 293 8.12 14.09 6.47
CA THR A 293 7.06 13.17 6.87
C THR A 293 7.28 11.77 6.29
N ILE A 294 7.01 10.77 7.11
CA ILE A 294 6.92 9.36 6.73
C ILE A 294 5.46 8.94 6.88
N ASP A 295 4.88 8.50 5.77
CA ASP A 295 3.49 8.08 5.71
C ASP A 295 3.40 6.62 5.27
N LEU A 296 2.92 5.77 6.17
CA LEU A 296 2.74 4.34 5.96
C LEU A 296 1.25 4.04 5.91
N ILE A 297 0.74 3.64 4.74
CA ILE A 297 -0.69 3.43 4.55
C ILE A 297 -0.96 2.03 3.97
N ALA A 298 -1.94 1.35 4.52
CA ALA A 298 -2.54 0.16 3.95
C ALA A 298 -4.04 0.36 3.76
N GLY A 299 -4.55 0.04 2.57
CA GLY A 299 -5.95 0.24 2.22
C GLY A 299 -6.31 1.71 2.03
N ARG A 300 -5.60 2.42 1.15
CA ARG A 300 -5.97 3.78 0.76
C ARG A 300 -7.31 3.81 0.07
N SER A 301 -8.04 4.90 0.24
CA SER A 301 -9.28 5.14 -0.49
C SER A 301 -10.26 3.97 -0.33
N ARG A 302 -10.45 3.54 0.92
CA ARG A 302 -11.24 2.34 1.25
C ARG A 302 -12.65 2.48 0.69
N PHE A 303 -13.10 1.47 -0.06
CA PHE A 303 -14.47 1.43 -0.54
C PHE A 303 -15.46 1.33 0.65
N PRO A 304 -16.52 2.15 0.68
CA PRO A 304 -17.52 2.12 1.76
C PRO A 304 -18.38 0.86 1.74
N LYS A 305 -18.47 0.18 0.59
CA LYS A 305 -19.12 -1.13 0.41
C LYS A 305 -18.07 -2.22 0.33
N VAL A 306 -18.46 -3.45 0.70
CA VAL A 306 -17.61 -4.65 0.61
C VAL A 306 -17.21 -4.93 -0.85
N GLU A 307 -18.10 -4.68 -1.81
CA GLU A 307 -17.79 -4.76 -3.24
C GLU A 307 -17.96 -3.38 -3.91
N PRO A 308 -16.94 -2.91 -4.64
CA PRO A 308 -17.03 -1.71 -5.47
C PRO A 308 -18.12 -1.84 -6.55
N ASP A 309 -18.85 -0.76 -6.81
CA ASP A 309 -19.92 -0.71 -7.80
C ASP A 309 -19.38 -0.09 -9.12
N PRO A 310 -19.19 -0.87 -10.20
CA PRO A 310 -18.65 -0.37 -11.47
C PRO A 310 -19.61 0.56 -12.23
N ASP A 311 -20.88 0.59 -11.81
CA ASP A 311 -21.92 1.46 -12.35
C ASP A 311 -22.24 2.63 -11.40
N ALA A 312 -21.36 2.90 -10.44
CA ALA A 312 -21.47 4.07 -9.57
C ALA A 312 -21.27 5.36 -10.37
N ALA A 313 -22.31 6.19 -10.41
CA ALA A 313 -22.22 7.58 -10.85
C ALA A 313 -21.33 8.41 -9.90
N ASP A 314 -20.82 9.54 -10.40
CA ASP A 314 -19.84 10.40 -9.72
C ASP A 314 -20.31 10.88 -8.34
N ASP A 315 -21.61 11.10 -8.17
CA ASP A 315 -22.22 11.52 -6.91
C ASP A 315 -22.20 10.44 -5.82
N LYS A 316 -22.02 9.16 -6.20
CA LYS A 316 -21.89 8.03 -5.26
C LYS A 316 -20.44 7.70 -4.93
N LEU A 317 -19.55 8.42 -5.59
CA LEU A 317 -18.15 8.11 -5.75
C LEU A 317 -17.41 9.05 -4.76
N VAL A 318 -17.42 8.71 -3.48
CA VAL A 318 -16.97 9.61 -2.40
C VAL A 318 -15.43 9.68 -2.28
N ASP A 319 -14.93 10.74 -1.66
CA ASP A 319 -13.54 10.83 -1.17
C ASP A 319 -12.45 10.56 -2.21
N THR A 320 -11.40 9.79 -1.89
CA THR A 320 -10.29 9.50 -2.81
C THR A 320 -10.46 8.19 -3.59
N ILE A 321 -11.65 7.57 -3.55
CA ILE A 321 -11.88 6.25 -4.17
C ILE A 321 -11.71 6.29 -5.68
N PRO A 322 -11.12 5.27 -6.32
CA PRO A 322 -11.01 5.23 -7.77
C PRO A 322 -12.35 4.87 -8.39
N ARG A 323 -12.57 5.32 -9.63
CA ARG A 323 -13.58 4.72 -10.48
C ARG A 323 -13.13 3.32 -10.85
N VAL A 324 -14.07 2.37 -10.85
CA VAL A 324 -13.79 0.97 -11.16
C VAL A 324 -14.60 0.50 -12.36
N ILE A 325 -14.09 -0.54 -13.03
CA ILE A 325 -14.73 -1.18 -14.16
C ILE A 325 -14.50 -2.68 -14.11
N LYS A 326 -15.43 -3.46 -14.68
CA LYS A 326 -15.30 -4.90 -14.83
C LYS A 326 -14.70 -5.23 -16.21
N ASN A 327 -13.60 -5.97 -16.22
CA ASN A 327 -12.92 -6.36 -17.47
C ASN A 327 -13.56 -7.59 -18.13
N THR A 328 -13.06 -7.98 -19.30
CA THR A 328 -13.59 -9.14 -20.06
C THR A 328 -13.44 -10.49 -19.33
N LYS A 329 -12.52 -10.59 -18.36
CA LYS A 329 -12.39 -11.78 -17.48
C LYS A 329 -13.32 -11.72 -16.26
N GLY A 330 -14.13 -10.66 -16.13
CA GLY A 330 -15.10 -10.49 -15.06
C GLY A 330 -14.49 -10.04 -13.73
N LEU A 331 -13.27 -9.51 -13.74
CA LEU A 331 -12.57 -9.01 -12.57
C LEU A 331 -12.68 -7.48 -12.50
N LEU A 332 -12.70 -6.92 -11.28
CA LEU A 332 -12.72 -5.48 -11.07
C LEU A 332 -11.30 -4.92 -11.11
N GLU A 333 -11.14 -3.78 -11.79
CA GLU A 333 -9.92 -2.98 -11.80
C GLU A 333 -10.25 -1.49 -11.83
N VAL A 334 -9.22 -0.63 -11.72
CA VAL A 334 -9.40 0.83 -11.88
C VAL A 334 -9.76 1.14 -13.34
N ASP A 335 -10.74 2.01 -13.52
CA ASP A 335 -11.10 2.51 -14.84
C ASP A 335 -10.06 3.54 -15.30
N LYS A 336 -9.11 3.07 -16.11
CA LYS A 336 -7.96 3.86 -16.58
C LYS A 336 -8.27 4.65 -17.84
N ASN A 337 -9.34 4.30 -18.55
CA ASN A 337 -9.72 4.94 -19.82
C ASN A 337 -11.16 5.46 -19.85
N PRO A 338 -11.65 6.20 -18.84
CA PRO A 338 -13.03 6.64 -18.77
C PRO A 338 -13.44 7.58 -19.92
N SER A 339 -12.50 8.36 -20.47
CA SER A 339 -12.80 9.39 -21.48
C SER A 339 -13.34 8.86 -22.83
N VAL A 340 -13.13 7.57 -23.11
CA VAL A 340 -13.62 6.95 -24.35
C VAL A 340 -15.10 6.62 -24.30
N TYR A 341 -15.67 6.51 -23.10
CA TYR A 341 -17.07 6.16 -22.88
C TYR A 341 -17.99 7.39 -22.97
N THR A 342 -17.90 8.16 -24.05
CA THR A 342 -18.62 9.44 -24.26
C THR A 342 -20.15 9.33 -24.26
N LYS A 343 -20.70 8.13 -24.46
CA LYS A 343 -22.15 7.84 -24.45
C LYS A 343 -22.62 7.13 -23.19
N ASP A 344 -21.71 6.85 -22.26
CA ASP A 344 -22.04 6.27 -20.98
C ASP A 344 -22.48 7.40 -20.05
N ASP A 345 -23.67 7.27 -19.46
CA ASP A 345 -24.23 8.32 -18.61
C ASP A 345 -23.39 8.64 -17.37
N ILE A 346 -22.51 7.73 -16.95
CA ILE A 346 -21.59 7.85 -15.82
C ILE A 346 -20.27 8.51 -16.23
N ARG A 347 -19.82 8.32 -17.49
CA ARG A 347 -18.46 8.70 -17.94
C ARG A 347 -18.43 9.79 -19.01
N LYS A 348 -19.59 10.17 -19.57
CA LYS A 348 -19.72 11.15 -20.65
C LYS A 348 -19.08 12.51 -20.38
N ASP A 349 -18.96 12.90 -19.11
CA ASP A 349 -18.42 14.19 -18.71
C ASP A 349 -16.89 14.16 -18.54
N VAL A 350 -16.27 12.98 -18.59
CA VAL A 350 -14.83 12.81 -18.50
C VAL A 350 -14.18 13.13 -19.85
N LYS A 351 -13.46 14.26 -19.90
CA LYS A 351 -12.79 14.72 -21.13
C LYS A 351 -11.41 14.13 -21.33
N GLU A 352 -10.68 13.89 -20.25
CA GLU A 352 -9.31 13.38 -20.26
C GLU A 352 -9.14 12.39 -19.10
N ASN A 353 -8.51 11.24 -19.33
CA ASN A 353 -8.35 10.19 -18.30
C ASN A 353 -7.61 10.67 -17.06
N ARG A 354 -6.57 11.50 -17.25
CA ARG A 354 -5.79 12.09 -16.15
C ARG A 354 -6.57 13.09 -15.30
N LEU A 355 -7.71 13.59 -15.80
CA LEU A 355 -8.58 14.51 -15.08
C LEU A 355 -9.77 13.79 -14.43
N ASP A 356 -10.02 12.52 -14.75
CA ASP A 356 -10.98 11.73 -13.99
C ASP A 356 -10.45 11.57 -12.57
N ARG A 357 -11.17 12.15 -11.61
CA ARG A 357 -10.84 12.10 -10.19
C ARG A 357 -9.37 12.39 -9.91
N ALA A 358 -8.91 13.61 -10.21
CA ALA A 358 -7.51 13.98 -10.00
C ALA A 358 -6.97 13.71 -8.57
N PHE A 359 -7.86 13.67 -7.57
CA PHE A 359 -7.58 13.35 -6.16
C PHE A 359 -7.68 11.85 -5.81
N GLU A 360 -7.86 10.96 -6.79
CA GLU A 360 -7.80 9.51 -6.60
C GLU A 360 -6.52 9.11 -5.87
N GLY A 361 -6.64 8.21 -4.89
CA GLY A 361 -5.49 7.61 -4.21
C GLY A 361 -4.64 8.57 -3.38
N ASP A 362 -5.03 9.84 -3.29
CA ASP A 362 -4.43 10.80 -2.38
C ASP A 362 -4.59 10.33 -0.92
N PRO A 363 -3.61 10.64 -0.05
CA PRO A 363 -3.73 10.33 1.37
C PRO A 363 -4.96 10.99 1.98
N ASP A 364 -5.71 10.25 2.79
CA ASP A 364 -6.94 10.70 3.43
C ASP A 364 -6.91 10.34 4.91
N PHE A 365 -6.84 11.35 5.78
CA PHE A 365 -6.79 11.13 7.23
C PHE A 365 -8.05 10.49 7.79
N MET A 366 -9.18 10.52 7.07
CA MET A 366 -10.48 10.04 7.56
C MET A 366 -10.83 8.64 7.07
N HIS A 367 -10.61 8.33 5.80
CA HIS A 367 -11.13 7.09 5.20
C HIS A 367 -10.07 6.06 4.80
N ASP A 368 -8.78 6.37 4.90
CA ASP A 368 -7.74 5.35 4.76
C ASP A 368 -7.89 4.29 5.88
N ALA A 369 -7.74 3.01 5.53
CA ALA A 369 -8.08 1.90 6.41
C ALA A 369 -7.12 1.75 7.60
N SER A 370 -5.83 1.91 7.37
CA SER A 370 -4.81 1.88 8.42
C SER A 370 -3.61 2.72 8.04
N ARG A 371 -3.16 3.56 8.98
CA ARG A 371 -2.11 4.55 8.75
C ARG A 371 -1.20 4.68 9.96
N VAL A 372 0.10 4.74 9.71
CA VAL A 372 1.10 5.24 10.66
C VAL A 372 1.74 6.47 10.03
N TYR A 373 1.54 7.62 10.66
CA TYR A 373 1.97 8.91 10.17
C TYR A 373 2.97 9.53 11.13
N ILE A 374 4.16 9.82 10.63
CA ILE A 374 5.25 10.41 11.41
C ILE A 374 5.64 11.70 10.72
N SER A 375 5.39 12.84 11.35
CA SER A 375 5.69 14.15 10.79
C SER A 375 6.52 14.99 11.74
N MET A 376 7.45 15.77 11.20
CA MET A 376 8.20 16.79 11.94
C MET A 376 7.34 18.02 12.25
N ASN A 377 6.31 18.28 11.45
CA ASN A 377 5.44 19.45 11.57
C ASN A 377 4.12 19.18 10.81
N THR A 378 3.02 19.02 11.56
CA THR A 378 1.66 18.81 11.05
C THR A 378 0.64 19.30 12.08
N ASP A 379 -0.61 19.43 11.66
CA ASP A 379 -1.75 19.75 12.54
C ASP A 379 -2.52 18.45 12.85
N GLY A 380 -1.85 17.55 13.57
CA GLY A 380 -2.30 16.17 13.73
C GLY A 380 -3.71 16.03 14.31
N ASP A 381 -4.06 16.88 15.27
CA ASP A 381 -5.37 16.84 15.92
C ASP A 381 -6.48 17.34 14.98
N LYS A 382 -6.24 18.44 14.25
CA LYS A 382 -7.18 18.97 13.25
C LYS A 382 -7.38 18.03 12.06
N ASN A 383 -6.29 17.46 11.56
CA ASN A 383 -6.31 16.51 10.43
C ASN A 383 -7.25 15.32 10.72
N LEU A 384 -7.39 14.95 11.99
CA LEU A 384 -8.20 13.83 12.48
C LEU A 384 -9.51 14.24 13.16
N ALA A 385 -9.84 15.54 13.19
CA ALA A 385 -11.00 16.08 13.90
C ALA A 385 -11.03 15.72 15.41
N LEU A 386 -9.87 15.64 16.07
CA LEU A 386 -9.81 15.20 17.47
C LEU A 386 -10.46 16.20 18.44
N ASP A 387 -10.52 17.48 18.08
CA ASP A 387 -11.20 18.51 18.87
C ASP A 387 -12.70 18.22 19.03
N ASP A 388 -13.35 17.72 17.98
CA ASP A 388 -14.80 17.47 17.97
C ASP A 388 -15.19 16.21 18.76
N VAL A 389 -14.27 15.25 18.87
CA VAL A 389 -14.50 13.97 19.55
C VAL A 389 -13.97 13.93 20.98
N THR A 390 -13.14 14.90 21.36
CA THR A 390 -12.62 15.00 22.73
C THR A 390 -13.77 15.35 23.69
N PRO A 391 -14.01 14.55 24.76
CA PRO A 391 -15.09 14.82 25.68
C PRO A 391 -15.00 16.21 26.33
N GLY A 392 -16.09 16.98 26.32
CA GLY A 392 -16.11 18.35 26.86
C GLY A 392 -15.58 18.46 28.30
N TYR A 393 -15.84 17.47 29.17
CA TYR A 393 -15.27 17.43 30.53
C TYR A 393 -13.73 17.50 30.53
N MET A 394 -13.07 16.81 29.59
CA MET A 394 -11.62 16.81 29.45
C MET A 394 -11.10 18.17 28.95
N VAL A 395 -11.80 18.77 27.99
CA VAL A 395 -11.46 20.10 27.45
C VAL A 395 -11.62 21.18 28.53
N ASP A 396 -12.77 21.19 29.20
CA ASP A 396 -13.17 22.24 30.14
C ASP A 396 -12.36 22.21 31.45
N ASN A 397 -11.95 21.03 31.93
CA ASN A 397 -11.32 20.87 33.24
C ASN A 397 -9.82 20.55 33.20
N HIS A 398 -9.30 20.05 32.07
CA HIS A 398 -7.91 19.60 31.97
C HIS A 398 -7.07 20.30 30.88
N ASP A 399 -7.60 21.39 30.30
CA ASP A 399 -6.92 22.24 29.31
C ASP A 399 -6.37 21.45 28.09
N ILE A 400 -7.10 20.40 27.69
CA ILE A 400 -6.76 19.64 26.47
C ILE A 400 -7.19 20.47 25.27
N LYS A 401 -6.21 20.89 24.46
CA LYS A 401 -6.39 21.70 23.25
C LYS A 401 -5.73 20.99 22.08
N ALA A 402 -6.27 21.17 20.87
CA ALA A 402 -5.55 20.85 19.65
C ALA A 402 -4.15 21.45 19.67
N VAL A 403 -3.21 20.63 19.22
CA VAL A 403 -1.83 21.03 19.02
C VAL A 403 -1.58 21.18 17.52
N ASP A 404 -1.24 22.40 17.13
CA ASP A 404 -0.92 22.73 15.74
C ASP A 404 0.58 22.87 15.54
N GLU A 405 1.02 22.61 14.32
CA GLU A 405 2.38 22.83 13.86
C GLU A 405 3.47 22.15 14.72
N LYS A 406 3.25 20.89 15.10
CA LYS A 406 4.18 20.11 15.92
C LYS A 406 4.61 18.80 15.29
N PRO A 407 5.67 18.17 15.82
CA PRO A 407 5.97 16.78 15.51
C PRO A 407 4.87 15.86 16.03
N TYR A 408 4.44 14.92 15.19
CA TYR A 408 3.42 13.94 15.52
C TYR A 408 3.87 12.53 15.15
N ILE A 409 3.42 11.57 15.96
CA ILE A 409 3.33 10.16 15.57
C ILE A 409 1.87 9.75 15.78
N ILE A 410 1.19 9.43 14.69
CA ILE A 410 -0.21 9.02 14.68
C ILE A 410 -0.28 7.57 14.23
N ALA A 411 -0.96 6.72 14.99
CA ALA A 411 -1.37 5.40 14.57
C ALA A 411 -2.90 5.38 14.50
N LYS A 412 -3.46 5.18 13.31
CA LYS A 412 -4.90 5.15 13.06
C LYS A 412 -5.28 3.85 12.37
N SER A 413 -6.23 3.12 12.95
CA SER A 413 -6.85 1.93 12.36
C SER A 413 -8.20 1.69 13.05
N THR A 414 -9.03 0.79 12.52
CA THR A 414 -10.21 0.29 13.23
C THR A 414 -9.81 -0.46 14.50
N GLU A 415 -8.69 -1.19 14.49
CA GLU A 415 -8.20 -1.95 15.63
C GLU A 415 -6.71 -1.66 15.86
N ILE A 416 -6.37 -1.10 17.03
CA ILE A 416 -4.98 -0.81 17.42
C ILE A 416 -4.59 -1.75 18.57
N ARG A 417 -3.41 -2.37 18.47
CA ARG A 417 -2.83 -3.25 19.50
C ARG A 417 -1.35 -2.92 19.68
N ILE A 418 -0.93 -2.71 20.93
CA ILE A 418 0.47 -2.60 21.33
C ILE A 418 0.80 -3.85 22.13
N VAL A 419 1.71 -4.70 21.63
CA VAL A 419 1.98 -6.02 22.21
C VAL A 419 3.47 -6.16 22.53
N ALA A 420 3.77 -6.48 23.79
CA ALA A 420 5.09 -6.94 24.21
C ALA A 420 5.02 -8.44 24.54
N ARG A 421 6.00 -9.22 24.08
CA ARG A 421 5.99 -10.68 24.20
C ARG A 421 6.61 -11.15 25.51
N HIS A 422 6.04 -12.19 26.11
CA HIS A 422 6.66 -12.99 27.17
C HIS A 422 6.64 -14.45 26.71
N THR A 423 7.80 -15.03 26.43
CA THR A 423 7.92 -16.43 25.98
C THR A 423 8.51 -17.30 27.07
N GLN A 424 8.16 -18.59 27.06
CA GLN A 424 8.90 -19.58 27.84
C GLN A 424 10.12 -20.03 27.05
N GLU A 425 11.11 -20.64 27.73
CA GLU A 425 12.14 -21.39 27.04
C GLU A 425 11.48 -22.53 26.25
N ASP A 426 11.84 -22.66 24.97
CA ASP A 426 11.32 -23.70 24.07
C ASP A 426 12.46 -24.24 23.20
N GLY A 427 12.99 -25.41 23.58
CA GLY A 427 14.18 -25.98 22.98
C GLY A 427 15.40 -25.06 23.14
N ASP A 428 16.01 -24.66 22.03
CA ASP A 428 17.16 -23.73 21.99
C ASP A 428 16.73 -22.25 21.97
N ARG A 429 15.43 -21.95 22.02
CA ARG A 429 14.94 -20.56 22.06
C ARG A 429 14.94 -20.06 23.51
N PRO A 430 15.74 -19.02 23.84
CA PRO A 430 15.77 -18.49 25.20
C PRO A 430 14.44 -17.81 25.55
N GLN A 431 14.17 -17.71 26.85
CA GLN A 431 13.08 -16.91 27.38
C GLN A 431 13.27 -15.43 26.98
N GLU A 432 12.22 -14.82 26.41
CA GLU A 432 12.14 -13.38 26.17
C GLU A 432 11.10 -12.77 27.10
N THR A 433 11.45 -11.68 27.78
CA THR A 433 10.53 -10.97 28.69
C THR A 433 10.40 -9.50 28.29
N GLY A 434 9.39 -9.20 27.49
CA GLY A 434 9.08 -7.85 27.02
C GLY A 434 8.36 -6.99 28.08
N SER A 435 8.36 -5.68 27.84
CA SER A 435 7.66 -4.68 28.65
C SER A 435 7.13 -3.56 27.76
N ILE A 436 6.05 -2.89 28.17
CA ILE A 436 5.54 -1.69 27.49
C ILE A 436 5.77 -0.48 28.41
N ARG A 437 6.20 0.64 27.83
CA ARG A 437 6.50 1.87 28.56
C ARG A 437 6.01 3.07 27.75
N ILE A 438 5.12 3.85 28.35
CA ILE A 438 4.64 5.12 27.82
C ILE A 438 5.06 6.17 28.85
N ILE A 439 5.86 7.16 28.45
CA ILE A 439 6.40 8.19 29.35
C ILE A 439 6.24 9.54 28.68
N ARG A 440 5.74 10.52 29.45
CA ARG A 440 5.93 11.93 29.18
C ARG A 440 7.14 12.41 29.96
N GLU A 441 8.15 12.87 29.26
CA GLU A 441 9.36 13.44 29.85
C GLU A 441 9.13 14.90 30.26
N ASP A 442 9.94 15.35 31.20
CA ASP A 442 9.99 16.73 31.68
C ASP A 442 11.46 17.04 31.99
N GLU A 443 11.98 18.18 31.51
CA GLU A 443 13.41 18.52 31.62
C GLU A 443 13.84 18.65 33.09
N ASP A 444 12.95 19.20 33.93
CA ASP A 444 13.18 19.40 35.36
C ASP A 444 12.83 18.14 36.19
N GLY A 445 12.22 17.13 35.57
CA GLY A 445 11.78 15.90 36.21
C GLY A 445 10.61 16.05 37.19
N GLU A 446 9.99 17.23 37.27
CA GLU A 446 8.90 17.51 38.22
C GLU A 446 7.53 17.05 37.70
N LYS A 447 7.36 16.96 36.38
CA LYS A 447 6.08 16.65 35.70
C LYS A 447 6.13 15.38 34.86
N ILE A 448 7.01 14.45 35.21
CA ILE A 448 7.06 13.13 34.57
C ILE A 448 5.72 12.41 34.82
N CYS A 449 5.17 11.79 33.79
CA CYS A 449 4.11 10.79 33.95
C CYS A 449 4.40 9.54 33.13
N ALA A 450 3.99 8.38 33.64
CA ALA A 450 4.32 7.09 33.05
C ALA A 450 3.20 6.06 33.20
N ILE A 451 3.05 5.21 32.17
CA ILE A 451 2.30 3.96 32.20
C ILE A 451 3.28 2.85 31.79
N LEU A 452 3.52 1.90 32.70
CA LEU A 452 4.50 0.83 32.54
C LEU A 452 3.82 -0.52 32.70
N MET A 453 4.03 -1.43 31.75
CA MET A 453 3.71 -2.85 31.88
C MET A 453 5.03 -3.60 31.99
N THR A 454 5.31 -4.12 33.18
CA THR A 454 6.59 -4.73 33.55
C THR A 454 6.67 -6.20 33.15
N PRO A 455 7.89 -6.76 33.01
CA PRO A 455 8.08 -8.16 32.63
C PRO A 455 7.46 -9.19 33.59
N ASP A 456 7.29 -8.83 34.87
CA ASP A 456 6.66 -9.65 35.91
C ASP A 456 5.13 -9.48 35.98
N GLY A 457 4.54 -8.79 35.00
CA GLY A 457 3.09 -8.66 34.85
C GLY A 457 2.44 -7.54 35.64
N LYS A 458 3.21 -6.63 36.26
CA LYS A 458 2.65 -5.45 36.95
C LYS A 458 2.39 -4.32 35.97
N VAL A 459 1.26 -3.64 36.16
CA VAL A 459 0.97 -2.35 35.53
C VAL A 459 1.22 -1.25 36.56
N LEU A 460 2.11 -0.32 36.25
CA LEU A 460 2.42 0.85 37.07
C LEU A 460 1.91 2.09 36.33
N ILE A 461 1.10 2.90 37.01
CA ILE A 461 0.66 4.22 36.52
C ILE A 461 1.15 5.23 37.55
N ASP A 462 1.99 6.17 37.13
CA ASP A 462 2.56 7.19 38.00
C ASP A 462 2.46 8.57 37.35
N ALA A 463 1.89 9.52 38.10
CA ALA A 463 1.72 10.92 37.71
C ALA A 463 1.39 11.74 38.95
N LYS A 464 1.58 13.07 38.88
CA LYS A 464 1.15 14.01 39.94
C LYS A 464 -0.36 13.93 40.23
N GLU A 465 -1.15 13.72 39.18
CA GLU A 465 -2.60 13.56 39.24
C GLU A 465 -3.00 12.50 38.20
N ILE A 466 -3.84 11.54 38.62
CA ILE A 466 -4.36 10.46 37.76
C ILE A 466 -5.88 10.55 37.80
N VAL A 467 -6.48 10.83 36.65
CA VAL A 467 -7.94 10.84 36.47
C VAL A 467 -8.33 9.58 35.71
N ILE A 468 -9.20 8.75 36.29
CA ILE A 468 -9.73 7.53 35.68
C ILE A 468 -11.24 7.70 35.50
N GLY A 469 -11.71 7.76 34.25
CA GLY A 469 -13.11 8.01 33.89
C GLY A 469 -13.31 9.38 33.24
N ASP A 470 -14.51 9.62 32.69
CA ASP A 470 -14.89 10.86 31.99
C ASP A 470 -15.60 11.87 32.92
N GLY A 471 -15.60 11.60 34.23
CA GLY A 471 -16.32 12.38 35.24
C GLY A 471 -17.84 12.26 35.18
N ARG A 472 -18.41 11.46 34.27
CA ARG A 472 -19.84 11.18 34.22
C ARG A 472 -20.13 10.00 35.16
N ASP A 473 -21.21 10.12 35.93
CA ASP A 473 -21.72 9.09 36.85
C ASP A 473 -20.85 8.69 38.06
N ASN A 474 -19.73 9.37 38.37
CA ASN A 474 -18.98 9.23 39.64
C ASN A 474 -18.55 7.78 40.01
N GLN A 475 -18.38 6.86 39.06
CA GLN A 475 -18.03 5.48 39.37
C GLN A 475 -16.72 5.04 38.71
N ILE A 476 -15.72 4.77 39.53
CA ILE A 476 -14.54 4.00 39.14
C ILE A 476 -14.79 2.55 39.57
N TYR A 477 -14.83 1.63 38.61
CA TYR A 477 -14.83 0.19 38.88
C TYR A 477 -13.39 -0.33 38.75
N LEU A 478 -12.83 -0.87 39.83
CA LEU A 478 -11.46 -1.40 39.85
C LEU A 478 -11.50 -2.91 40.12
N GLY A 479 -11.10 -3.71 39.13
CA GLY A 479 -11.01 -5.17 39.23
C GLY A 479 -11.98 -5.91 38.30
N ASP A 480 -11.65 -7.17 37.99
CA ASP A 480 -12.52 -8.06 37.20
C ASP A 480 -13.79 -8.39 38.01
N GLN A 481 -14.96 -8.21 37.41
CA GLN A 481 -16.29 -8.36 38.03
C GLN A 481 -16.59 -7.44 39.23
N ALA A 482 -15.99 -6.25 39.29
CA ALA A 482 -16.37 -5.26 40.30
C ALA A 482 -17.82 -4.76 40.03
N GLU A 483 -18.78 -5.17 40.86
CA GLU A 483 -20.16 -4.65 40.87
C GLU A 483 -20.31 -3.39 41.73
N GLU A 484 -19.31 -3.08 42.56
CA GLU A 484 -19.32 -1.96 43.50
C GLU A 484 -18.27 -0.91 43.10
N PRO A 485 -18.60 0.40 43.16
CA PRO A 485 -17.64 1.46 42.86
C PRO A 485 -16.55 1.53 43.94
N ALA A 486 -15.34 1.94 43.53
CA ALA A 486 -14.25 2.19 44.46
C ALA A 486 -14.66 3.25 45.49
N VAL A 487 -14.76 2.86 46.76
CA VAL A 487 -15.12 3.80 47.83
C VAL A 487 -13.86 4.54 48.26
N MET A 488 -13.90 5.87 48.21
CA MET A 488 -12.84 6.69 48.80
C MET A 488 -12.69 6.34 50.29
N GLY A 489 -11.50 5.87 50.68
CA GLY A 489 -11.25 5.39 52.04
C GLY A 489 -11.57 6.42 53.12
N ASP A 490 -11.37 7.71 52.82
CA ASP A 490 -11.71 8.82 53.72
C ASP A 490 -13.22 8.95 53.91
N THR A 491 -14.02 8.90 52.83
CA THR A 491 -15.49 8.95 52.89
C THR A 491 -16.07 7.76 53.65
N LEU A 492 -15.57 6.54 53.38
CA LEU A 492 -15.99 5.36 54.14
C LEU A 492 -15.66 5.50 55.63
N ALA A 493 -14.44 5.97 55.93
CA ALA A 493 -14.01 6.16 57.30
C ALA A 493 -14.79 7.26 58.02
N ASP A 494 -15.19 8.33 57.33
CA ASP A 494 -16.06 9.38 57.87
C ASP A 494 -17.49 8.88 58.12
N MET A 495 -18.05 8.10 57.19
CA MET A 495 -19.38 7.47 57.35
C MET A 495 -19.38 6.50 58.54
N LEU A 496 -18.34 5.66 58.67
CA LEU A 496 -18.20 4.72 59.77
C LEU A 496 -17.92 5.41 61.11
N ALA A 497 -17.14 6.50 61.11
CA ALA A 497 -16.93 7.31 62.31
C ALA A 497 -18.24 7.97 62.77
N THR A 498 -19.02 8.52 61.84
CA THR A 498 -20.35 9.10 62.11
C THR A 498 -21.31 8.05 62.66
N PHE A 499 -21.34 6.85 62.08
CA PHE A 499 -22.10 5.72 62.60
C PHE A 499 -21.67 5.35 64.03
N CYS A 500 -20.36 5.28 64.31
CA CYS A 500 -19.85 4.98 65.65
C CYS A 500 -20.26 6.03 66.68
N ASP A 501 -20.25 7.31 66.31
CA ASP A 501 -20.66 8.42 67.19
C ASP A 501 -22.16 8.38 67.49
N GLN A 502 -23.00 8.12 66.46
CA GLN A 502 -24.44 7.97 66.62
C GLN A 502 -24.82 6.73 67.44
N ALA A 503 -24.22 5.58 67.12
CA ALA A 503 -24.41 4.34 67.87
C ALA A 503 -23.96 4.50 69.33
N GLY A 504 -22.83 5.17 69.59
CA GLY A 504 -22.36 5.43 70.94
C GLY A 504 -23.28 6.35 71.78
N ALA A 505 -24.03 7.25 71.13
CA ALA A 505 -24.94 8.19 71.77
C ALA A 505 -26.31 7.57 72.12
N GLU A 506 -26.91 6.81 71.20
CA GLU A 506 -28.22 6.13 71.38
C GLU A 506 -28.19 5.05 72.48
N VAL A 507 -27.01 4.51 72.74
CA VAL A 507 -26.73 3.41 73.67
C VAL A 507 -26.67 3.88 75.15
N GLY A 508 -26.90 5.17 75.40
CA GLY A 508 -26.69 5.81 76.71
C GLY A 508 -27.54 5.33 77.90
N ASN A 509 -28.58 4.49 77.73
CA ASN A 509 -29.53 4.24 78.83
C ASN A 509 -30.08 2.81 79.03
N GLN A 510 -29.58 1.76 78.37
CA GLN A 510 -30.17 0.41 78.52
C GLN A 510 -29.15 -0.74 78.70
N GLY A 511 -28.66 -0.97 79.93
CA GLY A 511 -28.19 -2.30 80.40
C GLY A 511 -26.96 -2.97 79.75
N PHE A 512 -26.47 -4.05 80.38
CA PHE A 512 -25.13 -4.67 80.19
C PHE A 512 -24.69 -5.12 78.78
N PRO A 513 -25.54 -5.48 77.79
CA PRO A 513 -25.07 -5.80 76.43
C PRO A 513 -24.45 -4.60 75.68
N LEU A 514 -24.74 -3.37 76.13
CA LEU A 514 -24.40 -2.14 75.43
C LEU A 514 -22.99 -1.59 75.74
N ALA A 515 -22.36 -1.99 76.85
CA ALA A 515 -20.99 -1.56 77.17
C ALA A 515 -19.95 -2.14 76.20
N GLN A 516 -20.18 -3.37 75.73
CA GLN A 516 -19.34 -4.02 74.72
C GLN A 516 -19.50 -3.33 73.36
N LEU A 517 -20.71 -2.91 73.00
CA LEU A 517 -20.97 -2.16 71.77
C LEU A 517 -20.24 -0.80 71.78
N LYS A 518 -20.29 -0.07 72.89
CA LYS A 518 -19.56 1.20 73.04
C LYS A 518 -18.03 1.02 72.94
N ALA A 519 -17.50 -0.03 73.55
CA ALA A 519 -16.07 -0.37 73.44
C ALA A 519 -15.68 -0.79 72.02
N ALA A 520 -16.54 -1.54 71.33
CA ALA A 520 -16.36 -1.93 69.93
C ALA A 520 -16.37 -0.71 69.00
N CYS A 521 -17.31 0.23 69.16
CA CYS A 521 -17.35 1.49 68.39
C CYS A 521 -16.11 2.34 68.62
N ALA A 522 -15.63 2.46 69.86
CA ALA A 522 -14.40 3.20 70.17
C ALA A 522 -13.16 2.54 69.53
N THR A 523 -13.09 1.21 69.55
CA THR A 523 -12.00 0.43 68.93
C THR A 523 -12.04 0.55 67.41
N LEU A 524 -13.23 0.49 66.81
CA LEU A 524 -13.42 0.67 65.37
C LEU A 524 -13.02 2.09 64.96
N LYS A 525 -13.43 3.12 65.70
CA LYS A 525 -13.04 4.52 65.44
C LYS A 525 -11.51 4.70 65.46
N ALA A 526 -10.84 4.18 66.49
CA ALA A 526 -9.38 4.22 66.56
C ALA A 526 -8.70 3.45 65.41
N SER A 527 -9.30 2.33 64.98
CA SER A 527 -8.82 1.55 63.84
C SER A 527 -9.04 2.28 62.52
N LEU A 528 -10.13 3.06 62.40
CA LEU A 528 -10.42 3.90 61.23
C LEU A 528 -9.48 5.10 61.13
N ASP A 529 -9.14 5.73 62.26
CA ASP A 529 -8.14 6.80 62.30
C ASP A 529 -6.75 6.28 61.87
N ASN A 530 -6.38 5.08 62.34
CA ASN A 530 -5.19 4.39 61.87
C ASN A 530 -5.30 4.01 60.38
N PHE A 531 -6.45 3.51 59.92
CA PHE A 531 -6.70 3.18 58.52
C PHE A 531 -6.52 4.40 57.62
N LYS A 532 -7.07 5.56 57.98
CA LYS A 532 -6.84 6.86 57.29
C LYS A 532 -5.36 7.25 57.25
N SER A 533 -4.58 6.86 58.25
CA SER A 533 -3.14 7.13 58.28
C SER A 533 -2.31 6.13 57.44
N THR A 534 -2.84 4.92 57.19
CA THR A 534 -2.11 3.83 56.50
C THR A 534 -2.55 3.59 55.07
N VAL A 535 -3.79 3.92 54.69
CA VAL A 535 -4.24 3.85 53.31
C VAL A 535 -3.67 5.06 52.60
N THR A 536 -2.96 4.80 51.50
CA THR A 536 -2.47 5.83 50.59
C THR A 536 -3.66 6.72 50.25
N LYS A 537 -3.57 8.00 50.61
CA LYS A 537 -4.53 9.01 50.18
C LYS A 537 -4.52 9.00 48.64
N VAL A 538 -5.48 8.31 48.04
CA VAL A 538 -5.93 8.63 46.69
C VAL A 538 -6.62 9.97 46.88
N LYS A 539 -5.86 11.03 46.65
CA LYS A 539 -6.33 12.40 46.83
C LYS A 539 -7.02 12.87 45.57
#